data_AF-A0A7S1XFK2-F1
#
_entry.id   AF-A0A7S1XFK2-F1
#
_cell.length_a   1.000
_cell.length_b   1.000
_cell.length_c   1.000
_cell.angle_alpha   90.00
_cell.angle_beta   90.00
_cell.angle_gamma   90.00
#
_symmetry.space_group_name_H-M   'P 1'
#
loop_
_entity.id
_entity.type
_entity.pdbx_description
1 polymer ?
#
loop_
_entity_poly.entity_id
_entity_poly.type
_entity_poly.pdbx_seq_one_letter_code
_entity_poly.pdbx_strand_id
1 'polypeptide(L)'
;MKYGQFLLFESASGYGLLEVIEAEDIGLETREVMEAVVDYVRFARMVRLKAFVPFSSAEEALENIHAVSEGEVPGLLVSFLEANLPGMGKQKRRKEKKAGRKKGGG
;
A
#
# COMPACT_ATOMS: atom_id res chain seq x y z
N MET A 1 -11.95 9.18 -13.20
CA MET A 1 -10.82 9.28 -12.25
C MET A 1 -9.89 8.12 -12.57
N LYS A 2 -8.65 8.36 -12.98
CA LYS A 2 -7.65 7.29 -13.06
C LYS A 2 -7.29 6.91 -11.63
N TYR A 3 -7.52 5.66 -11.23
CA TYR A 3 -6.97 5.14 -9.99
C TYR A 3 -5.47 4.95 -10.23
N GLY A 4 -4.62 5.59 -9.41
CA GLY A 4 -3.18 5.30 -9.45
C GLY A 4 -2.96 3.84 -9.03
N GLN A 5 -2.07 3.14 -9.72
CA GLN A 5 -1.67 1.79 -9.36
C GLN A 5 -0.61 1.90 -8.24
N PHE A 6 -0.79 1.12 -7.18
CA PHE A 6 0.12 1.08 -6.05
C PHE A 6 0.60 -0.35 -5.82
N LEU A 7 1.86 -0.48 -5.42
CA LEU A 7 2.48 -1.74 -5.04
C LEU A 7 2.74 -1.71 -3.52
N LEU A 8 2.19 -2.70 -2.82
CA LEU A 8 2.55 -2.95 -1.43
C LEU A 8 3.85 -3.76 -1.43
N PHE A 9 4.84 -3.29 -0.67
CA PHE A 9 6.10 -3.98 -0.45
C PHE A 9 6.21 -4.35 1.03
N GLU A 10 6.30 -5.63 1.30
CA GLU A 10 6.41 -6.19 2.64
C GLU A 10 7.87 -6.53 2.91
N SER A 11 8.42 -6.01 4.01
CA SER A 11 9.82 -6.23 4.38
C SER A 11 9.92 -6.57 5.87
N ALA A 12 11.03 -7.18 6.27
CA ALA A 12 11.33 -7.41 7.68
C ALA A 12 11.41 -6.11 8.51
N SER A 13 11.58 -4.95 7.86
CA SER A 13 11.65 -3.64 8.52
C SER A 13 10.31 -2.91 8.63
N GLY A 14 9.27 -3.39 7.94
CA GLY A 14 7.98 -2.71 7.84
C GLY A 14 7.35 -2.77 6.46
N TYR A 15 6.30 -1.97 6.25
CA TYR A 15 5.55 -1.90 4.99
C TYR A 15 5.94 -0.66 4.18
N GLY A 16 6.28 -0.88 2.91
CA GLY A 16 6.44 0.16 1.90
C GLY A 16 5.24 0.21 0.96
N LEU A 17 4.86 1.41 0.54
CA LEU A 17 3.89 1.61 -0.51
C LEU A 17 4.56 2.36 -1.65
N LEU A 18 4.64 1.75 -2.82
CA LEU A 18 5.16 2.38 -4.03
C LEU A 18 3.99 2.80 -4.93
N GLU A 19 4.12 3.97 -5.53
CA GLU A 19 3.22 4.45 -6.58
C GLU A 19 3.85 4.16 -7.94
N VAL A 20 3.11 3.49 -8.81
CA VAL A 20 3.54 3.22 -10.18
C VAL A 20 3.32 4.48 -11.00
N ILE A 21 4.39 4.99 -11.60
CA ILE A 21 4.39 6.20 -12.43
C ILE A 21 4.19 5.82 -13.89
N GLU A 22 4.99 4.86 -14.36
CA GLU A 22 4.94 4.30 -15.70
C GLU A 22 4.80 2.78 -15.58
N ALA A 23 3.79 2.21 -16.24
CA ALA A 23 3.58 0.78 -16.36
C ALA A 23 3.54 0.43 -17.84
N GLU A 24 4.55 -0.32 -18.31
CA GLU A 24 4.52 -0.93 -19.64
C GLU A 24 3.86 -2.31 -19.51
N ASP A 25 2.55 -2.40 -19.74
CA ASP A 25 1.80 -3.67 -19.65
C ASP A 25 2.11 -4.62 -20.83
N ILE A 26 2.72 -4.11 -21.91
CA ILE A 26 3.08 -4.87 -23.11
C ILE A 26 4.55 -5.27 -22.99
N GLY A 27 4.82 -6.57 -22.85
CA GLY A 27 6.20 -7.09 -22.85
C GLY A 27 6.82 -7.34 -21.47
N LEU A 28 6.01 -7.45 -20.41
CA LEU A 28 6.49 -7.79 -19.06
C LEU A 28 7.40 -9.04 -19.00
N GLU A 29 7.24 -9.96 -19.95
CA GLU A 29 8.04 -11.18 -20.05
C GLU A 29 9.26 -11.07 -20.97
N THR A 30 9.51 -9.91 -21.60
CA THR A 30 10.72 -9.76 -22.40
C THR A 30 11.94 -9.59 -21.52
N ARG A 31 13.08 -10.09 -22.00
CA ARG A 31 14.35 -9.99 -21.28
C ARG A 31 14.72 -8.53 -21.03
N GLU A 32 14.43 -7.62 -21.96
CA GLU A 32 14.75 -6.20 -21.77
C GLU A 32 13.99 -5.56 -20.61
N VAL A 33 12.72 -5.94 -20.39
CA VAL A 33 11.92 -5.45 -19.26
C VAL A 33 12.43 -6.03 -17.94
N MET A 34 12.76 -7.32 -17.91
CA MET A 34 13.36 -7.95 -16.72
C MET A 34 14.72 -7.32 -16.37
N GLU A 35 15.56 -7.04 -17.37
CA GLU A 35 16.85 -6.37 -17.20
C GLU A 35 16.69 -4.91 -16.74
N ALA A 36 15.61 -4.22 -17.12
CA ALA A 36 15.33 -2.87 -16.66
C ALA A 36 14.90 -2.78 -15.19
N VAL A 37 14.29 -3.84 -14.62
CA VAL A 37 13.94 -3.89 -13.20
C VAL A 37 15.19 -4.00 -12.31
N VAL A 38 16.24 -4.67 -12.80
CA VAL A 38 17.52 -4.80 -12.07
C VAL A 38 18.39 -3.54 -12.16
N ASP A 39 18.15 -2.68 -13.16
CA ASP A 39 18.78 -1.37 -13.26
C ASP A 39 18.04 -0.34 -12.37
N TYR A 40 18.72 0.13 -11.33
CA TYR A 40 18.13 1.07 -10.37
C TYR A 40 17.59 2.35 -11.01
N VAL A 41 18.29 2.91 -12.00
CA VAL A 41 17.90 4.18 -12.63
C VAL A 41 16.61 4.01 -13.42
N ARG A 42 16.46 2.90 -14.13
CA ARG A 42 15.22 2.54 -14.84
C ARG A 42 14.10 2.20 -13.86
N PHE A 43 14.38 1.42 -12.82
CA PHE A 43 13.40 1.09 -11.78
C PHE A 43 12.84 2.34 -11.08
N ALA A 44 13.70 3.29 -10.71
CA ALA A 44 13.31 4.54 -10.06
C ALA A 44 12.47 5.46 -10.96
N ARG A 45 12.45 5.25 -12.28
CA ARG A 45 11.53 5.95 -13.20
C ARG A 45 10.15 5.31 -13.25
N MET A 46 10.07 4.00 -13.08
CA MET A 46 8.81 3.25 -13.12
C MET A 46 8.01 3.43 -11.83
N VAL A 47 8.68 3.53 -10.68
CA VAL A 47 8.01 3.61 -9.37
C VAL A 47 8.58 4.71 -8.48
N ARG A 48 7.72 5.24 -7.61
CA ARG A 48 8.07 6.16 -6.51
C ARG A 48 7.73 5.53 -5.18
N LEU A 49 8.64 5.59 -4.20
CA LEU A 49 8.26 5.33 -2.80
C LEU A 49 7.29 6.43 -2.33
N LYS A 50 6.06 6.04 -2.00
CA LYS A 50 5.01 6.95 -1.53
C LYS A 50 5.02 7.08 -0.01
N ALA A 51 5.10 5.95 0.68
CA ALA A 51 5.07 5.90 2.13
C ALA A 51 5.81 4.66 2.63
N PHE A 52 6.31 4.74 3.85
CA PHE A 52 6.90 3.62 4.57
C PHE A 52 6.49 3.70 6.04
N VAL A 53 6.14 2.58 6.64
CA VAL A 53 5.90 2.46 8.08
C VAL A 53 6.82 1.38 8.63
N PRO A 54 7.73 1.72 9.56
CA PRO A 54 8.59 0.74 10.20
C PRO A 54 7.81 -0.07 11.23
N PHE A 55 8.25 -1.30 11.49
CA PHE A 55 7.88 -1.99 12.72
C PHE A 55 8.63 -1.36 13.91
N SER A 56 7.93 -1.22 15.02
CA SER A 56 8.40 -0.61 16.26
C SER A 56 9.20 -1.56 17.14
N SER A 57 9.04 -2.88 16.97
CA SER A 57 9.80 -3.91 17.67
C SER A 57 9.95 -5.20 16.84
N ALA A 58 10.80 -6.11 17.31
CA ALA A 58 10.98 -7.42 16.70
C ALA A 58 9.73 -8.31 16.86
N GLU A 59 9.02 -8.17 17.97
CA GLU A 59 7.76 -8.85 18.25
C GLU A 59 6.66 -8.38 17.28
N GLU A 60 6.51 -7.06 17.09
CA GLU A 60 5.55 -6.52 16.11
C GLU A 60 5.89 -7.00 14.69
N ALA A 61 7.18 -7.04 14.33
CA ALA A 61 7.62 -7.56 13.05
C ALA A 61 7.23 -9.03 12.86
N LEU A 62 7.50 -9.88 13.86
CA LEU A 62 7.17 -11.31 13.82
C LEU A 62 5.65 -11.53 13.66
N GLU A 63 4.85 -10.83 14.47
CA GLU A 63 3.39 -10.90 14.42
C GLU A 63 2.84 -10.49 13.04
N ASN A 64 3.32 -9.37 12.50
CA ASN A 64 2.88 -8.88 11.19
C ASN A 64 3.28 -9.82 10.05
N ILE A 65 4.50 -10.37 10.08
CA ILE A 65 4.98 -11.33 9.07
C ILE A 65 4.15 -12.62 9.11
N HIS A 66 3.87 -13.16 10.30
CA HIS A 66 3.06 -14.36 10.46
C HIS A 66 1.63 -14.15 9.94
N ALA A 67 0.96 -13.09 10.40
CA ALA A 67 -0.40 -12.78 9.98
C ALA A 67 -0.51 -12.65 8.45
N VAL A 68 0.43 -11.93 7.82
CA VAL A 68 0.50 -11.81 6.36
C VAL A 68 0.70 -13.19 5.70
N SER A 69 1.56 -14.04 6.23
CA SER A 69 1.80 -15.40 5.70
C SER A 69 0.56 -16.30 5.78
N GLU A 70 -0.35 -16.00 6.70
CA GLU A 70 -1.64 -16.69 6.87
C GLU A 70 -2.77 -16.03 6.05
N GLY A 71 -2.48 -14.97 5.29
CA GLY A 71 -3.45 -14.24 4.48
C GLY A 71 -4.31 -13.25 5.27
N GLU A 72 -3.91 -12.92 6.50
CA GLU A 72 -4.56 -11.90 7.32
C GLU A 72 -4.01 -10.49 7.01
N VAL A 73 -4.78 -9.47 7.35
CA VAL A 73 -4.39 -8.06 7.19
C VAL A 73 -4.24 -7.43 8.58
N PRO A 74 -3.01 -7.31 9.11
CA PRO A 74 -2.77 -6.73 10.43
C PRO A 74 -3.30 -5.30 10.58
N GLY A 75 -3.62 -4.90 11.81
CA GLY A 75 -4.13 -3.56 12.10
C GLY A 75 -3.19 -2.42 11.67
N LEU A 76 -1.88 -2.65 11.75
CA LEU A 76 -0.85 -1.73 11.23
C LEU A 76 -0.97 -1.56 9.71
N LEU A 77 -1.07 -2.67 8.97
CA LEU A 77 -1.24 -2.66 7.51
C LEU A 77 -2.54 -1.97 7.09
N VAL A 78 -3.65 -2.23 7.78
CA VAL A 78 -4.93 -1.54 7.53
C VAL A 78 -4.76 -0.03 7.70
N SER A 79 -4.20 0.40 8.83
CA SER A 79 -4.01 1.82 9.15
C SER A 79 -3.09 2.51 8.14
N PHE A 80 -2.01 1.81 7.75
CA PHE A 80 -1.07 2.28 6.75
C PHE A 80 -1.73 2.48 5.37
N LEU A 81 -2.53 1.51 4.90
CA LEU A 81 -3.22 1.62 3.62
C LEU A 81 -4.32 2.70 3.66
N GLU A 82 -5.10 2.79 4.76
CA GLU A 82 -6.12 3.82 4.95
C GLU A 82 -5.54 5.24 4.86
N ALA A 83 -4.36 5.45 5.44
CA ALA A 83 -3.70 6.74 5.47
C ALA A 83 -3.13 7.16 4.10
N ASN A 84 -2.72 6.19 3.27
CA ASN A 84 -1.91 6.46 2.08
C ASN A 84 -2.63 6.23 0.75
N LEU A 85 -3.74 5.48 0.70
CA LEU A 85 -4.48 5.24 -0.53
C LEU A 85 -5.51 6.36 -0.83
N PRO A 86 -5.58 6.84 -2.09
CA PRO A 86 -6.53 7.87 -2.49
C PRO A 86 -7.97 7.36 -2.38
N GLY A 87 -8.80 8.05 -1.58
CA GLY A 87 -10.25 7.80 -1.50
C GLY A 87 -10.73 7.06 -0.24
N MET A 88 -9.86 6.37 0.51
CA MET A 88 -10.26 5.67 1.74
C MET A 88 -10.69 6.64 2.86
N GLY A 89 -9.97 7.76 3.03
CA GLY A 89 -10.34 8.78 4.02
C GLY A 89 -11.70 9.46 3.76
N LYS A 90 -12.14 9.55 2.49
CA LYS A 90 -13.46 10.10 2.14
C LYS A 90 -14.60 9.14 2.51
N GLN A 91 -14.35 7.83 2.42
CA GLN A 91 -15.32 6.79 2.79
C GLN A 91 -15.52 6.71 4.31
N LYS A 92 -14.44 6.85 5.10
CA LYS A 92 -14.50 6.93 6.57
C LYS A 92 -15.31 8.15 7.05
N ARG A 93 -14.99 9.35 6.55
CA ARG A 93 -15.77 10.58 6.83
C ARG A 93 -17.25 10.48 6.40
N ARG A 94 -17.55 9.78 5.30
CA ARG A 94 -18.94 9.55 4.83
C ARG A 94 -19.70 8.57 5.72
N LYS A 95 -19.03 7.54 6.27
CA LYS A 95 -19.61 6.62 7.28
C LYS A 95 -19.85 7.34 8.62
N GLU A 96 -18.90 8.13 9.10
CA GLU A 96 -19.02 8.92 10.34
C GLU A 96 -20.17 9.94 10.27
N LYS A 97 -20.30 10.67 9.16
CA LYS A 97 -21.44 11.59 8.94
C LYS A 97 -22.80 10.88 8.90
N LYS A 98 -22.88 9.65 8.38
CA LYS A 98 -24.12 8.85 8.39
C LYS A 98 -24.45 8.31 9.78
N ALA A 99 -23.45 7.92 10.57
CA ALA A 99 -23.63 7.44 11.94
C ALA A 99 -24.08 8.58 12.89
N GLY A 100 -23.52 9.78 12.75
CA GLY A 100 -23.95 10.96 13.51
C GLY A 100 -25.40 11.37 13.21
N ARG A 101 -25.84 11.27 11.95
CA ARG A 101 -27.20 11.63 11.53
C ARG A 101 -28.29 10.65 12.04
N LYS A 102 -27.93 9.39 12.35
CA LYS A 102 -28.84 8.41 12.96
C LYS A 102 -29.02 8.59 14.48
N LYS A 103 -28.11 9.29 15.16
CA LYS A 103 -28.17 9.50 16.63
C LYS A 103 -28.86 10.80 17.06
N GLY A 104 -29.14 11.72 16.13
CA GLY A 104 -29.81 13.00 16.41
C GLY A 104 -31.27 13.08 15.96
N GLY A 105 -31.90 11.95 15.61
CA GLY A 105 -33.30 11.85 15.23
C GLY A 105 -33.99 10.81 16.08
N GLY A 106 -34.32 11.19 17.31
CA GLY A 106 -35.08 10.43 18.30
C GLY A 106 -35.64 11.42 19.31
#